data_AF-A0ABD0ZR98-F1
#
_entry.id   AF-A0ABD0ZR98-F1
#
_cell.length_a   1.000
_cell.length_b   1.000
_cell.length_c   1.000
_cell.angle_alpha   90.00
_cell.angle_beta   90.00
_cell.angle_gamma   90.00
#
_symmetry.space_group_name_H-M   'P 1'
#
loop_
_entity.id
_entity.type
_entity.pdbx_description
1 polymer ?
#
loop_
_entity_poly.entity_id
_entity_poly.type
_entity_poly.pdbx_seq_one_letter_code
_entity_poly.pdbx_strand_id
1 'polypeptide(L)'
;MLKKVIAMDPKTEISGQSRSSGGFMKSNKKFLVSDDLRITPLKSDLTMWELKDLISFNEAKIEQITIGKREAINLLKASFVTSSALTNDLSDLL
;
A
#
# COMPACT_ATOMS: atom_id res chain seq x y z
N MET A 1 7.57 1.76 15.16
CA MET A 1 8.69 2.20 14.29
C MET A 1 8.57 1.59 12.90
N LEU A 2 8.60 2.44 11.87
CA LEU A 2 8.55 2.07 10.46
C LEU A 2 9.85 1.36 10.04
N LYS A 3 9.77 0.30 9.24
CA LYS A 3 10.95 -0.35 8.65
C LYS A 3 11.12 0.11 7.20
N LYS A 4 12.35 0.42 6.82
CA LYS A 4 12.71 0.71 5.42
C LYS A 4 12.40 -0.51 4.55
N VAL A 5 11.67 -0.30 3.46
CA VAL A 5 11.43 -1.32 2.44
C VAL A 5 12.50 -1.22 1.37
N ILE A 6 12.99 -2.37 0.94
CA ILE A 6 14.02 -2.50 -0.10
C ILE A 6 13.34 -3.21 -1.28
N ALA A 7 13.26 -2.51 -2.42
CA ALA A 7 12.82 -3.11 -3.67
C ALA A 7 13.91 -4.05 -4.19
N MET A 8 13.51 -5.21 -4.71
CA MET A 8 14.40 -6.22 -5.28
C MET A 8 14.26 -6.20 -6.79
N ASP A 9 15.34 -5.93 -7.52
CA ASP A 9 15.34 -6.10 -8.97
C ASP A 9 15.78 -7.53 -9.30
N PRO A 10 14.90 -8.43 -9.78
CA PRO A 10 15.25 -9.80 -10.12
C PRO A 10 16.25 -9.89 -11.28
N LYS A 11 16.49 -8.79 -12.03
CA LYS A 11 17.49 -8.70 -13.09
C LYS A 11 18.82 -8.06 -12.62
N THR A 12 18.98 -7.75 -11.33
CA THR A 12 20.29 -7.31 -10.82
C THR A 12 21.28 -8.47 -10.75
N GLU A 13 21.89 -8.78 -11.89
CA GLU A 13 23.10 -9.58 -11.94
C GLU A 13 24.29 -8.75 -11.47
N ILE A 14 24.82 -9.12 -10.30
CA ILE A 14 26.24 -9.12 -9.87
C ILE A 14 27.00 -7.78 -9.82
N SER A 15 26.63 -6.72 -10.53
CA SER A 15 27.28 -5.41 -10.40
C SER A 15 26.59 -4.60 -9.30
N GLY A 16 27.31 -4.30 -8.22
CA GLY A 16 26.82 -3.66 -6.98
C GLY A 16 26.28 -2.23 -7.11
N GLN A 17 25.65 -1.88 -8.23
CA GLN A 17 24.91 -0.64 -8.38
C GLN A 17 23.42 -0.90 -8.13
N SER A 18 22.94 -0.40 -6.99
CA SER A 18 21.51 -0.25 -6.73
C SER A 18 20.96 0.74 -7.75
N ARG A 19 20.43 0.23 -8.87
CA ARG A 19 19.55 1.02 -9.71
C ARG A 19 18.29 1.27 -8.89
N SER A 20 17.95 2.54 -8.65
CA SER A 20 16.68 2.94 -8.04
C SER A 20 15.48 2.70 -8.98
N SER A 21 15.62 1.82 -9.96
CA SER A 21 14.55 1.46 -10.89
C SER A 21 13.71 0.41 -10.19
N GLY A 22 12.39 0.62 -10.18
CA GLY A 22 11.43 -0.16 -9.41
C GLY A 22 11.70 -1.67 -9.42
N GLY A 23 11.57 -2.28 -8.25
CA GLY A 23 11.79 -3.70 -8.03
C GLY A 23 10.55 -4.38 -7.46
N PHE A 24 10.56 -5.70 -7.50
CA PHE A 24 9.59 -6.55 -6.84
C PHE A 24 9.80 -6.53 -5.33
N MET A 25 8.80 -6.97 -4.59
CA MET A 25 8.86 -7.02 -3.14
C MET A 25 8.63 -8.43 -2.63
N LYS A 26 9.28 -8.75 -1.51
CA LYS A 26 9.06 -10.02 -0.81
C LYS A 26 7.57 -10.17 -0.47
N SER A 27 7.03 -11.37 -0.63
CA SER A 27 5.64 -11.67 -0.29
C SER A 27 5.32 -11.37 1.19
N ASN A 28 4.03 -11.21 1.50
CA ASN A 28 3.52 -10.98 2.86
C ASN A 28 3.99 -9.67 3.52
N LYS A 29 4.36 -8.65 2.73
CA LYS A 29 4.57 -7.29 3.22
C LYS A 29 3.24 -6.55 3.30
N LYS A 30 3.07 -5.74 4.34
CA LYS A 30 1.88 -4.93 4.60
C LYS A 30 2.22 -3.46 4.45
N PHE A 31 1.25 -2.69 3.95
CA PHE A 31 1.38 -1.26 3.71
C PHE A 31 0.16 -0.56 4.29
N LEU A 32 0.42 0.59 4.89
CA LEU A 32 -0.61 1.60 5.09
C LEU A 32 -0.58 2.50 3.86
N VAL A 33 -1.72 2.66 3.21
CA VAL A 33 -1.90 3.55 2.06
C VAL A 33 -2.95 4.58 2.45
N SER A 34 -2.58 5.86 2.44
CA SER A 34 -3.53 6.96 2.69
C SER A 34 -4.37 7.25 1.46
N ASP A 35 -5.43 8.05 1.64
CA ASP A 35 -6.38 8.40 0.59
C ASP A 35 -5.72 9.09 -0.64
N ASP A 36 -4.63 9.83 -0.40
CA ASP A 36 -3.78 10.44 -1.43
C ASP A 36 -2.66 9.50 -1.94
N LEU A 37 -2.80 8.20 -1.69
CA LEU A 37 -1.91 7.12 -2.13
C LEU A 37 -0.47 7.19 -1.60
N ARG A 38 -0.22 7.91 -0.50
CA ARG A 38 1.09 7.82 0.16
C ARG A 38 1.24 6.47 0.84
N ILE A 39 2.33 5.79 0.50
CA ILE A 39 2.63 4.45 0.98
C ILE A 39 3.54 4.53 2.20
N THR A 40 3.07 4.01 3.32
CA THR A 40 3.85 3.84 4.55
C THR A 40 4.07 2.34 4.82
N PRO A 41 5.32 1.85 4.77
CA PRO A 41 5.60 0.45 5.07
C PRO A 41 5.29 0.05 6.51
N LEU A 42 4.59 -1.07 6.68
CA LEU A 42 4.31 -1.65 7.98
C LEU A 42 5.27 -2.81 8.27
N LYS A 43 5.49 -3.08 9.57
CA LYS A 43 6.12 -4.34 9.97
C LYS A 43 5.20 -5.48 9.53
N SER A 44 5.78 -6.52 8.92
CA SER A 44 5.06 -7.70 8.41
C SER A 44 4.17 -8.37 9.47
N ASP A 45 4.62 -8.27 10.72
CA ASP A 45 4.09 -9.02 11.84
C ASP A 45 2.90 -8.30 12.49
N LEU A 46 2.59 -7.07 12.07
CA LEU A 46 1.44 -6.31 12.58
C LEU A 46 0.13 -6.90 12.07
N THR A 47 -0.71 -7.33 12.99
CA THR A 47 -2.12 -7.65 12.77
C THR A 47 -2.94 -6.38 12.53
N MET A 48 -4.12 -6.53 11.93
CA MET A 48 -5.03 -5.40 11.70
C MET A 48 -5.45 -4.74 13.03
N TRP A 49 -5.58 -5.54 14.10
CA TRP A 49 -5.91 -5.04 15.43
C TRP A 49 -4.81 -4.14 15.99
N GLU A 50 -3.55 -4.57 15.90
CA GLU A 50 -2.40 -3.75 16.31
C GLU A 50 -2.28 -2.45 15.51
N LEU A 51 -2.77 -2.41 14.25
CA LEU A 51 -2.83 -1.17 13.47
C LEU A 51 -3.92 -0.21 13.96
N LYS A 52 -5.05 -0.72 14.49
CA LYS A 52 -6.09 0.13 15.07
C LYS A 52 -5.58 0.92 16.27
N ASP A 53 -4.83 0.24 17.13
CA ASP A 53 -4.26 0.84 18.34
C ASP A 53 -3.19 1.89 18.00
N LEU A 54 -2.43 1.68 16.92
CA LEU A 54 -1.37 2.61 16.49
C LEU A 54 -1.88 3.89 15.83
N ILE A 55 -3.09 3.88 15.25
CA ILE A 55 -3.63 5.00 14.46
C ILE A 55 -4.87 5.62 15.15
N SER A 56 -5.21 5.17 16.36
CA SER A 56 -6.38 5.63 17.13
C SER A 56 -7.70 5.51 16.37
N PHE A 57 -7.88 4.39 15.67
CA PHE A 57 -9.12 4.05 14.96
C PHE A 57 -10.20 3.47 15.88
N ASN A 58 -10.38 4.04 17.08
CA ASN A 58 -11.25 3.46 18.12
C ASN A 58 -12.70 3.23 17.65
N GLU A 59 -13.15 4.00 16.65
CA GLU A 59 -14.49 3.91 16.05
C GLU A 59 -14.47 3.43 14.58
N ALA A 60 -13.31 3.05 14.01
CA ALA A 60 -13.26 2.68 12.60
C ALA A 60 -13.69 1.23 12.34
N LYS A 61 -14.55 1.06 11.32
CA LYS A 61 -14.92 -0.24 10.75
C LYS A 61 -13.73 -0.81 9.97
N ILE A 62 -13.39 -2.08 10.20
CA ILE A 62 -12.42 -2.79 9.36
C ILE A 62 -13.23 -3.56 8.32
N GLU A 63 -12.93 -3.31 7.05
CA GLU A 63 -13.49 -4.07 5.95
C GLU A 63 -12.39 -4.73 5.13
N GLN A 64 -12.67 -5.95 4.66
CA GLN A 64 -11.81 -6.63 3.71
C GLN A 64 -12.43 -6.49 2.32
N ILE A 65 -11.82 -5.64 1.49
CA ILE A 65 -12.22 -5.46 0.11
C ILE A 65 -11.31 -6.26 -0.84
N THR A 66 -11.89 -6.75 -1.94
CA THR A 66 -11.13 -7.35 -3.05
C THR A 66 -11.08 -6.38 -4.20
N ILE A 67 -9.88 -5.90 -4.55
CA ILE A 67 -9.67 -4.97 -5.66
C ILE A 67 -9.46 -5.77 -6.94
N GLY A 68 -10.42 -5.67 -7.87
CA GLY A 68 -10.34 -6.27 -9.20
C GLY A 68 -9.59 -5.39 -10.21
N LYS A 69 -9.52 -5.87 -11.46
CA LYS A 69 -8.86 -5.14 -12.55
C LYS A 69 -9.50 -3.78 -12.83
N ARG A 70 -10.83 -3.71 -12.80
CA ARG A 70 -11.59 -2.49 -13.10
C ARG A 70 -11.36 -1.44 -12.02
N GLU A 71 -11.46 -1.85 -10.76
CA GLU A 71 -11.20 -1.03 -9.58
C GLU A 71 -9.75 -0.50 -9.61
N ALA A 72 -8.78 -1.36 -9.90
CA ALA A 72 -7.37 -0.95 -9.99
C ALA A 72 -7.12 0.08 -11.10
N ILE A 73 -7.75 -0.07 -12.27
CA ILE A 73 -7.62 0.91 -13.37
C ILE A 73 -8.28 2.23 -12.99
N ASN A 74 -9.44 2.21 -12.34
CA ASN A 74 -10.13 3.42 -11.92
C ASN A 74 -9.33 4.16 -10.83
N LEU A 75 -8.80 3.42 -9.84
CA LEU A 75 -7.90 3.96 -8.84
C LEU A 75 -6.67 4.65 -9.43
N LEU A 76 -6.09 4.03 -10.47
CA LEU A 76 -4.99 4.64 -11.20
C LEU A 76 -5.42 5.92 -11.93
N LYS A 77 -6.64 6.01 -12.45
CA LYS A 77 -7.14 7.25 -13.07
C LYS A 77 -7.33 8.34 -12.03
N ALA A 78 -7.94 8.04 -10.88
CA ALA A 78 -8.17 9.03 -9.83
C ALA A 78 -6.86 9.57 -9.24
N SER A 79 -5.80 8.75 -9.16
CA SER A 79 -4.50 9.20 -8.65
C SER A 79 -3.92 10.40 -9.41
N PHE A 80 -4.30 10.59 -10.68
CA PHE A 80 -3.84 11.73 -11.49
C PHE A 80 -4.68 13.00 -11.29
N VAL A 81 -5.87 12.90 -10.70
CA VAL A 81 -6.85 14.00 -10.69
C VAL A 81 -7.31 14.40 -9.29
N THR A 82 -7.09 13.58 -8.26
CA THR A 82 -7.55 13.84 -6.89
C THR A 82 -6.54 13.38 -5.83
N SER A 83 -6.55 14.06 -4.68
CA SER A 83 -5.88 13.62 -3.45
C SER A 83 -6.74 12.67 -2.60
N SER A 84 -7.95 12.35 -3.06
CA SER A 84 -8.89 11.44 -2.40
C SER A 84 -9.23 10.25 -3.28
N ALA A 85 -8.19 9.58 -3.78
CA ALA A 85 -8.33 8.54 -4.78
C ALA A 85 -8.98 7.26 -4.20
N LEU A 86 -8.62 6.87 -2.97
CA LEU A 86 -9.22 5.68 -2.35
C LEU A 86 -10.70 5.89 -2.07
N THR A 87 -11.07 7.03 -1.50
CA THR A 87 -12.47 7.36 -1.24
C THR A 87 -13.27 7.44 -2.52
N ASN A 88 -12.75 8.07 -3.58
CA ASN A 88 -13.51 8.27 -4.81
C ASN A 88 -13.75 6.97 -5.59
N ASP A 89 -12.81 6.01 -5.59
CA ASP A 89 -12.95 4.78 -6.37
C ASP A 89 -13.40 3.56 -5.58
N LEU A 90 -13.15 3.53 -4.27
CA LEU A 90 -13.41 2.34 -3.45
C LEU A 90 -14.58 2.52 -2.48
N SER A 91 -15.20 3.71 -2.41
CA SER A 91 -16.38 3.95 -1.56
C SER A 91 -17.51 2.95 -1.80
N ASP A 92 -17.70 2.57 -3.06
CA ASP A 92 -18.81 1.70 -3.48
C ASP A 92 -18.59 0.22 -3.08
N LEU A 93 -17.41 -0.09 -2.51
CA LEU A 93 -17.02 -1.43 -2.04
C LEU A 93 -17.12 -1.60 -0.52
N LEU A 94 -17.57 -0.57 0.21
CA LEU A 94 -17.61 -0.49 1.68
C LEU A 94 -19.05 -0.55 2.24
#